data_AF-A0A937B4I9-F1
#
_entry.id   AF-A0A937B4I9-F1
#
_cell.length_a   1.000
_cell.length_b   1.000
_cell.length_c   1.000
_cell.angle_alpha   90.00
_cell.angle_beta   90.00
_cell.angle_gamma   90.00
#
_symmetry.space_group_name_H-M   'P 1'
#
loop_
_entity.id
_entity.type
_entity.pdbx_description
1 polymer ?
#
loop_
_entity_poly.entity_id
_entity_poly.type
_entity_poly.pdbx_seq_one_letter_code
_entity_poly.pdbx_strand_id
1 'polypeptide(L)'
;MNAQPSFVIEDQSEVVAFLEAELKPERRIDTHGAIVFLCRERAYKMKRAVKFPYMDFSTAERRAAMCAAEIDINRRLAPEIYLGVAPVRRRDGRLVLGDVGEAAAAAVDWLVVMRRFAQAGRLDRMAARGAGTPSRLAVSGARGAAVNHTRARSATGFAVRAA
;
A
#
# COMPACT_ATOMS: atom_id res chain seq x y z
N MET A 1 5.17 -17.75 23.72
CA MET A 1 5.94 -16.92 22.78
C MET A 1 5.47 -17.29 21.38
N ASN A 2 4.64 -16.46 20.73
CA ASN A 2 4.23 -16.73 19.35
C ASN A 2 5.41 -16.42 18.42
N ALA A 3 6.02 -17.45 17.85
CA ALA A 3 7.06 -17.29 16.84
C ALA A 3 6.49 -16.52 15.64
N GLN A 4 7.19 -15.47 15.20
CA GLN A 4 6.78 -14.76 14.00
C GLN A 4 6.81 -15.71 12.79
N PRO A 5 5.82 -15.64 11.89
CA PRO A 5 5.85 -16.45 10.68
C PRO A 5 7.09 -16.15 9.84
N SER A 6 7.68 -17.16 9.20
CA SER A 6 8.95 -17.05 8.44
C SER A 6 8.95 -16.03 7.29
N PHE A 7 7.77 -15.57 6.87
CA PHE A 7 7.60 -14.55 5.84
C PHE A 7 7.62 -13.12 6.38
N VAL A 8 7.56 -12.91 7.70
CA VAL A 8 7.73 -11.59 8.33
C VAL A 8 9.22 -11.36 8.55
N ILE A 9 9.74 -10.26 8.02
CA ILE A 9 11.18 -9.97 7.97
C ILE A 9 11.61 -8.96 9.03
N GLU A 10 10.74 -8.02 9.36
CA GLU A 10 11.02 -6.94 10.32
C GLU A 10 9.79 -6.72 11.21
N ASP A 11 10.01 -6.43 12.50
CA ASP A 11 8.96 -5.99 13.39
C ASP A 11 8.66 -4.50 13.17
N GLN A 12 7.50 -4.22 12.60
CA GLN A 12 7.01 -2.85 12.36
C GLN A 12 6.10 -2.33 13.49
N SER A 13 6.00 -3.02 14.63
CA SER A 13 5.03 -2.67 15.68
C SER A 13 5.20 -1.24 16.20
N GLU A 14 6.43 -0.74 16.35
CA GLU A 14 6.70 0.64 16.76
C GLU A 14 6.17 1.66 15.72
N VAL A 15 6.41 1.41 14.43
CA VAL A 15 5.93 2.26 13.34
C VAL A 15 4.40 2.24 13.28
N VAL A 16 3.79 1.07 13.44
CA VAL A 16 2.33 0.93 13.46
C VAL A 16 1.74 1.70 14.64
N ALA A 17 2.28 1.55 15.84
CA ALA A 17 1.80 2.26 17.03
C ALA A 17 1.96 3.78 16.88
N PHE A 18 3.10 4.23 16.33
CA PHE A 18 3.31 5.63 15.99
C PHE A 18 2.25 6.16 15.02
N LEU A 19 1.98 5.43 13.94
CA LEU A 19 0.98 5.85 12.94
C LEU A 19 -0.44 5.83 13.50
N GLU A 20 -0.79 4.89 14.38
CA GLU A 20 -2.10 4.90 15.07
C GLU A 20 -2.25 6.16 15.94
N ALA A 21 -1.20 6.54 16.67
CA ALA A 21 -1.21 7.73 17.53
C ALA A 21 -1.21 9.04 16.73
N GLU A 22 -0.41 9.12 15.67
CA GLU A 22 -0.24 10.30 14.83
C GLU A 22 -1.48 10.54 13.94
N LEU A 23 -1.95 9.50 13.24
CA LEU A 23 -3.01 9.61 12.25
C LEU A 23 -4.42 9.56 12.86
N LYS A 24 -4.56 9.00 14.06
CA LYS A 24 -5.84 8.77 14.77
C LYS A 24 -6.92 8.24 13.83
N PRO A 25 -6.69 7.09 13.17
CA PRO A 25 -7.58 6.58 12.15
C PRO A 25 -8.94 6.21 12.75
N GLU A 26 -10.01 6.48 12.01
CA GLU A 26 -11.35 5.98 12.35
C GLU A 26 -11.43 4.46 12.24
N ARG A 27 -10.62 3.88 11.34
CA ARG A 27 -10.55 2.43 11.13
C ARG A 27 -9.19 2.02 10.59
N ARG A 28 -8.69 0.87 11.06
CA ARG A 28 -7.57 0.16 10.47
C ARG A 28 -8.03 -1.09 9.72
N ILE A 29 -7.39 -1.38 8.59
CA ILE A 29 -7.59 -2.60 7.81
C ILE A 29 -6.23 -3.27 7.62
N ASP A 30 -6.14 -4.52 8.03
CA ASP A 30 -4.95 -5.33 7.90
C ASP A 30 -5.12 -6.37 6.81
N THR A 31 -4.10 -6.48 5.96
CA THR A 31 -3.94 -7.56 4.99
C THR A 31 -2.60 -8.24 5.21
N HIS A 32 -2.35 -9.36 4.54
CA HIS A 32 -1.06 -10.05 4.61
C HIS A 32 0.12 -9.19 4.15
N GLY A 33 -0.09 -8.24 3.21
CA GLY A 33 1.00 -7.44 2.61
C GLY A 33 0.97 -5.95 2.95
N ALA A 34 -0.07 -5.46 3.64
CA ALA A 34 -0.24 -4.03 3.91
C ALA A 34 -1.15 -3.76 5.10
N ILE A 35 -1.00 -2.57 5.67
CA ILE A 35 -1.87 -1.98 6.68
C ILE A 35 -2.43 -0.68 6.12
N VAL A 36 -3.74 -0.48 6.22
CA VAL A 36 -4.43 0.73 5.76
C VAL A 36 -5.08 1.44 6.93
N PHE A 37 -4.70 2.69 7.15
CA PHE A 37 -5.25 3.61 8.13
C PHE A 37 -6.26 4.54 7.45
N LEU A 38 -7.54 4.42 7.81
CA LEU A 38 -8.63 5.24 7.27
C LEU A 38 -8.90 6.40 8.22
N CYS A 39 -8.42 7.59 7.87
CA CYS A 39 -8.71 8.85 8.57
C CYS A 39 -9.92 9.53 7.92
N ARG A 40 -10.39 10.65 8.49
CA ARG A 40 -11.58 11.38 8.00
C ARG A 40 -11.54 11.68 6.49
N GLU A 41 -10.48 12.32 6.03
CA GLU A 41 -10.36 12.79 4.63
C GLU A 41 -9.31 12.03 3.81
N ARG A 42 -8.43 11.28 4.48
CA ARG A 42 -7.29 10.59 3.87
C ARG A 42 -7.26 9.12 4.26
N ALA A 43 -6.65 8.33 3.40
CA ALA A 43 -6.25 6.97 3.68
C ALA A 43 -4.74 6.85 3.51
N TYR A 44 -4.08 6.16 4.44
CA TYR A 44 -2.65 5.92 4.45
C TYR A 44 -2.40 4.42 4.39
N LYS A 45 -1.61 3.96 3.43
CA LYS A 45 -1.30 2.53 3.25
C LYS A 45 0.19 2.29 3.44
N MET A 46 0.53 1.53 4.48
CA MET A 46 1.88 1.03 4.75
C MET A 46 2.02 -0.39 4.20
N LYS A 47 3.18 -0.72 3.63
CA LYS A 47 3.49 -2.11 3.24
C LYS A 47 4.04 -2.86 4.46
N ARG A 48 3.63 -4.11 4.63
CA ARG A 48 4.21 -4.97 5.67
C ARG A 48 5.63 -5.37 5.26
N ALA A 49 6.53 -5.50 6.22
CA ALA A 49 7.88 -6.00 6.02
C ALA A 49 7.85 -7.52 5.87
N VAL A 50 7.45 -7.97 4.68
CA VAL A 50 7.23 -9.38 4.36
C VAL A 50 7.97 -9.79 3.11
N LYS A 51 8.31 -11.08 3.03
CA LYS A 51 8.86 -11.71 1.84
C LYS A 51 8.13 -13.01 1.54
N PHE A 52 7.45 -13.02 0.41
CA PHE A 52 6.82 -14.19 -0.20
C PHE A 52 7.56 -14.56 -1.49
N PRO A 53 7.37 -15.78 -2.03
CA PRO A 53 8.01 -16.18 -3.30
C PRO A 53 7.71 -15.28 -4.50
N TYR A 54 6.62 -14.51 -4.44
CA TYR A 54 6.13 -13.63 -5.50
C TYR A 54 6.13 -12.13 -5.13
N MET A 55 6.60 -11.77 -3.93
CA MET A 55 6.52 -10.41 -3.41
C MET A 55 7.60 -10.17 -2.36
N ASP A 56 8.42 -9.15 -2.56
CA ASP A 56 9.51 -8.80 -1.63
C ASP A 56 9.37 -7.35 -1.15
N PHE A 57 8.87 -7.19 0.08
CA PHE A 57 8.76 -5.93 0.83
C PHE A 57 9.70 -5.91 2.04
N SER A 58 10.77 -6.71 1.99
CA SER A 58 11.65 -6.98 3.12
C SER A 58 12.39 -5.75 3.67
N THR A 59 12.70 -4.75 2.85
CA THR A 59 13.45 -3.56 3.27
C THR A 59 12.66 -2.28 3.04
N ALA A 60 12.96 -1.23 3.80
CA ALA A 60 12.33 0.07 3.66
C ALA A 60 12.49 0.65 2.24
N GLU A 61 13.63 0.43 1.59
CA GLU A 61 13.89 0.87 0.21
C GLU A 61 12.99 0.14 -0.80
N ARG A 62 12.80 -1.18 -0.62
CA ARG A 62 11.86 -1.95 -1.45
C ARG A 62 10.43 -1.45 -1.23
N ARG A 63 10.04 -1.20 0.02
CA ARG A 63 8.72 -0.62 0.33
C ARG A 63 8.56 0.76 -0.31
N ALA A 64 9.59 1.61 -0.28
CA ALA A 64 9.60 2.92 -0.94
C ALA A 64 9.34 2.81 -2.45
N ALA A 65 10.13 1.97 -3.13
CA ALA A 65 10.02 1.74 -4.57
C ALA A 65 8.62 1.21 -4.95
N MET A 66 8.07 0.31 -4.14
CA MET A 66 6.73 -0.23 -4.34
C MET A 66 5.62 0.80 -4.10
N CYS A 67 5.77 1.68 -3.11
CA CYS A 67 4.85 2.79 -2.88
C CYS A 67 4.89 3.78 -4.05
N ALA A 68 6.08 4.12 -4.55
CA ALA A 68 6.24 4.98 -5.72
C ALA A 68 5.60 4.38 -6.99
N ALA A 69 5.88 3.10 -7.27
CA ALA A 69 5.28 2.40 -8.40
C ALA A 69 3.74 2.33 -8.29
N GLU A 70 3.19 2.16 -7.08
CA GLU A 70 1.75 2.19 -6.85
C GLU A 70 1.14 3.56 -7.17
N ILE A 71 1.81 4.66 -6.79
CA ILE A 71 1.42 6.02 -7.18
C ILE A 71 1.46 6.19 -8.69
N ASP A 72 2.56 5.82 -9.34
CA ASP A 72 2.77 6.03 -10.78
C ASP A 72 1.74 5.30 -11.63
N ILE A 73 1.37 4.08 -11.23
CA ILE A 73 0.36 3.27 -11.91
C ILE A 73 -1.02 3.86 -11.69
N ASN A 74 -1.39 4.11 -10.43
CA ASN A 74 -2.78 4.43 -10.12
C ASN A 74 -3.14 5.90 -10.36
N ARG A 75 -2.17 6.82 -10.27
CA ARG A 75 -2.39 8.25 -10.57
C ARG A 75 -2.83 8.48 -12.01
N ARG A 76 -2.42 7.62 -12.96
CA ARG A 76 -2.89 7.67 -14.36
C ARG A 76 -4.40 7.41 -14.49
N LEU A 77 -4.94 6.60 -13.58
CA LEU A 77 -6.35 6.21 -13.59
C LEU A 77 -7.21 7.07 -12.65
N ALA A 78 -6.60 7.61 -11.59
CA ALA A 78 -7.29 8.28 -10.50
C ALA A 78 -6.42 9.36 -9.84
N PRO A 79 -6.06 10.43 -10.56
CA PRO A 79 -5.10 11.43 -10.09
C PRO A 79 -5.56 12.18 -8.85
N GLU A 80 -6.88 12.43 -8.74
CA GLU A 80 -7.48 13.06 -7.56
C GLU A 80 -7.45 12.17 -6.31
N ILE A 81 -7.23 10.86 -6.48
CA ILE A 81 -7.25 9.88 -5.39
C ILE A 81 -5.84 9.68 -4.84
N TYR A 82 -4.83 9.52 -5.70
CA TYR A 82 -3.47 9.14 -5.30
C TYR A 82 -2.57 10.37 -5.15
N LEU A 83 -2.41 10.82 -3.90
CA LEU A 83 -1.75 12.09 -3.56
C LEU A 83 -0.23 12.02 -3.55
N GLY A 84 0.35 10.85 -3.29
CA GLY A 84 1.79 10.61 -3.36
C GLY A 84 2.28 9.68 -2.27
N VAL A 85 3.60 9.69 -2.04
CA VAL A 85 4.24 8.91 -0.97
C VAL A 85 4.68 9.82 0.17
N ALA A 86 4.60 9.34 1.41
CA ALA A 86 5.10 10.04 2.59
C ALA A 86 6.03 9.11 3.39
N PRO A 87 7.23 9.58 3.79
CA PRO A 87 8.15 8.77 4.58
C PRO A 87 7.80 8.76 6.06
N VAL A 88 8.10 7.67 6.75
CA VAL A 88 8.26 7.65 8.20
C VAL A 88 9.76 7.59 8.49
N ARG A 89 10.28 8.49 9.32
CA ARG A 89 11.71 8.59 9.64
C ARG A 89 11.95 8.77 11.13
N ARG A 90 13.16 8.44 11.58
CA ARG A 90 13.61 8.82 12.93
C ARG A 90 14.25 10.21 12.90
N ARG A 91 13.81 11.08 13.80
CA ARG A 91 14.41 12.38 14.09
C ARG A 91 14.56 12.51 15.60
N ASP A 92 15.78 12.73 16.08
CA ASP A 92 16.10 12.87 17.51
C ASP A 92 15.55 11.71 18.37
N GLY A 93 15.70 10.48 17.85
CA GLY A 93 15.23 9.25 18.50
C GLY A 93 13.72 8.98 18.40
N ARG A 94 12.93 9.91 17.83
CA ARG A 94 11.47 9.78 17.71
C ARG A 94 11.04 9.54 16.26
N LEU A 95 9.95 8.81 16.07
CA LEU A 95 9.34 8.67 14.76
C LEU A 95 8.60 9.95 14.37
N VAL A 96 8.72 10.33 13.10
CA VAL A 96 8.06 11.47 12.48
C VAL A 96 7.51 11.04 11.13
N LEU A 97 6.28 11.45 10.82
CA LEU A 97 5.67 11.32 9.51
C LEU A 97 6.06 12.55 8.68
N GLY A 98 6.71 12.32 7.56
CA GLY A 98 7.05 13.37 6.60
C GLY A 98 5.88 13.78 5.73
N ASP A 99 6.08 14.87 4.99
CA ASP A 99 5.10 15.37 4.04
C ASP A 99 5.01 14.49 2.78
N VAL A 100 3.89 14.61 2.08
CA VAL A 100 3.70 13.93 0.79
C VAL A 100 4.69 14.49 -0.23
N GLY A 101 5.53 13.61 -0.79
CA GLY A 101 6.58 13.96 -1.74
C GLY A 101 7.92 14.33 -1.08
N GLU A 102 8.02 14.29 0.25
CA GLU A 102 9.28 14.54 0.95
C GLU A 102 10.32 13.43 0.62
N ALA A 103 11.51 13.85 0.22
CA ALA A 103 12.64 12.94 0.03
C ALA A 103 13.27 12.59 1.38
N ALA A 104 13.46 11.30 1.66
CA ALA A 104 14.04 10.85 2.92
C ALA A 104 14.88 9.58 2.71
N ALA A 105 16.19 9.74 2.53
CA ALA A 105 17.12 8.63 2.29
C ALA A 105 17.22 7.62 3.45
N ALA A 106 16.93 8.05 4.68
CA ALA A 106 16.97 7.23 5.90
C ALA A 106 15.58 6.99 6.51
N ALA A 107 14.54 6.96 5.67
CA ALA A 107 13.20 6.60 6.11
C ALA A 107 13.16 5.13 6.56
N VAL A 108 12.49 4.88 7.68
CA VAL A 108 12.27 3.52 8.23
C VAL A 108 11.05 2.86 7.60
N ASP A 109 10.10 3.63 7.07
CA ASP A 109 9.00 3.11 6.27
C ASP A 109 8.37 4.17 5.34
N TRP A 110 7.42 3.76 4.51
CA TRP A 110 6.76 4.61 3.52
C TRP A 110 5.26 4.33 3.43
N LEU A 111 4.51 5.39 3.22
CA LEU A 111 3.05 5.35 3.06
C LEU A 111 2.64 5.79 1.67
N VAL A 112 1.72 5.06 1.04
CA VAL A 112 0.89 5.59 -0.05
C VAL A 112 -0.22 6.43 0.58
N VAL A 113 -0.32 7.70 0.19
CA VAL A 113 -1.31 8.64 0.69
C VAL A 113 -2.40 8.86 -0.35
N MET A 114 -3.65 8.70 0.07
CA MET A 114 -4.82 8.79 -0.80
C MET A 114 -5.90 9.70 -0.20
N ARG A 115 -6.72 10.34 -1.05
CA ARG A 115 -8.01 10.91 -0.60
C ARG A 115 -8.99 9.78 -0.29
N ARG A 116 -9.65 9.88 0.86
CA ARG A 116 -10.73 8.95 1.22
C ARG A 116 -12.03 9.39 0.53
N PHE A 117 -12.71 8.44 -0.10
CA PHE A 117 -14.08 8.67 -0.57
C PHE A 117 -15.04 8.39 0.58
N ALA A 118 -15.94 9.34 0.86
CA ALA A 118 -17.09 9.08 1.71
C ALA A 118 -17.87 7.90 1.11
N GLN A 119 -18.00 6.82 1.87
CA GLN A 119 -18.64 5.58 1.43
C GLN A 119 -20.10 5.78 0.97
N ALA A 120 -20.76 6.86 1.40
CA ALA A 120 -22.21 7.02 1.34
C ALA A 120 -22.77 7.86 0.18
N GLY A 121 -22.05 8.09 -0.93
CA GLY A 121 -22.72 8.85 -2.00
C GLY A 121 -22.03 9.08 -3.34
N ARG A 122 -20.81 8.60 -3.56
CA ARG A 122 -20.13 8.82 -4.85
C ARG A 122 -20.08 7.56 -5.73
N LEU A 123 -19.97 6.36 -5.16
CA LEU A 123 -20.01 5.13 -5.96
C LEU A 123 -21.41 4.85 -6.51
N ASP A 124 -22.47 5.02 -5.71
CA ASP A 124 -23.85 4.84 -6.17
C ASP A 124 -24.24 5.84 -7.28
N ARG A 125 -23.80 7.10 -7.15
CA ARG A 125 -24.05 8.13 -8.17
C ARG A 125 -23.22 7.96 -9.45
N MET A 126 -22.04 7.33 -9.37
CA MET A 126 -21.24 6.98 -10.55
C MET A 126 -21.78 5.74 -11.27
N ALA A 127 -22.30 4.76 -10.53
CA ALA A 127 -22.98 3.59 -11.10
C ALA A 127 -24.31 3.97 -11.80
N ALA A 128 -25.04 4.95 -11.27
CA ALA A 128 -26.32 5.39 -11.83
C ALA A 128 -26.23 6.22 -13.12
N ARG A 129 -25.05 6.72 -13.51
CA ARG A 129 -24.86 7.57 -14.72
C ARG A 129 -24.49 6.81 -16.01
N GLY A 130 -24.56 5.48 -16.01
CA GLY A 130 -24.64 4.69 -17.26
C GLY A 130 -23.45 4.81 -18.23
N ALA A 131 -22.27 5.22 -17.77
CA ALA A 131 -21.06 5.28 -18.59
C ALA A 131 -19.97 4.39 -18.00
N GLY A 132 -20.04 3.09 -18.32
CA GLY A 132 -18.99 2.13 -17.98
C GLY A 132 -19.52 0.71 -17.92
N THR A 133 -19.12 -0.09 -18.90
CA THR A 133 -19.15 -1.56 -18.97
C THR A 133 -19.02 -2.22 -17.59
N PRO A 134 -19.75 -3.33 -17.29
CA PRO A 134 -19.77 -3.93 -15.96
C PRO A 134 -18.43 -4.59 -15.64
N SER A 135 -17.50 -3.80 -15.11
CA SER A 135 -16.32 -4.31 -14.42
C SER A 135 -15.95 -3.36 -13.28
N ARG A 136 -16.04 -3.89 -12.05
CA ARG A 136 -15.28 -3.46 -10.87
C ARG A 136 -15.38 -1.97 -10.48
N LEU A 137 -16.21 -1.66 -9.48
CA LEU A 137 -15.92 -0.61 -8.48
C LEU A 137 -16.91 -0.72 -7.31
N ALA A 138 -16.75 -1.78 -6.52
CA ALA A 138 -17.32 -1.90 -5.17
C ALA A 138 -16.18 -2.19 -4.21
N VAL A 139 -15.90 -1.24 -3.31
CA VAL A 139 -15.01 -1.35 -2.14
C VAL A 139 -13.71 -2.13 -2.40
N SER A 140 -12.72 -1.47 -3.01
CA SER A 140 -11.32 -1.93 -3.00
C SER A 140 -10.48 -1.11 -2.01
N GLY A 141 -10.93 -1.02 -0.77
CA GLY A 141 -10.05 -0.69 0.37
C GLY A 141 -9.16 -1.88 0.79
N ALA A 142 -9.44 -3.08 0.27
CA ALA A 142 -8.72 -4.32 0.56
C ALA A 142 -8.40 -5.17 -0.71
N ARG A 143 -8.58 -4.62 -1.93
CA ARG A 143 -8.22 -5.30 -3.20
C ARG A 143 -7.20 -4.52 -4.04
N GLY A 144 -6.44 -3.63 -3.43
CA GLY A 144 -5.23 -3.02 -4.02
C GLY A 144 -4.00 -3.96 -4.03
N ALA A 145 -4.24 -5.26 -4.24
CA ALA A 145 -3.26 -6.31 -4.51
C ALA A 145 -3.59 -7.10 -5.80
N ALA A 146 -4.63 -6.69 -6.55
CA ALA A 146 -5.13 -7.46 -7.71
C ALA A 146 -4.90 -6.79 -9.08
N VAL A 147 -4.07 -5.75 -9.18
CA VAL A 147 -3.51 -5.28 -10.46
C VAL A 147 -2.09 -5.83 -10.61
N ASN A 148 -1.90 -7.12 -10.33
CA ASN A 148 -0.64 -7.82 -10.65
C ASN A 148 -0.82 -9.29 -11.03
N HIS A 149 -1.95 -9.65 -11.66
CA HIS A 149 -2.18 -11.01 -12.18
C HIS A 149 -2.68 -11.08 -13.63
N THR A 150 -2.56 -10.01 -14.43
CA THR A 150 -3.03 -10.08 -15.83
C THR A 150 -2.19 -9.26 -16.79
N ARG A 151 -0.87 -9.43 -16.73
CA ARG A 151 0.06 -9.24 -17.87
C ARG A 151 1.49 -9.71 -17.53
N ALA A 152 1.62 -10.91 -16.94
CA ALA A 152 2.84 -11.67 -17.14
C ALA A 152 2.69 -12.32 -18.52
N ARG A 153 3.38 -11.80 -19.54
CA ARG A 153 3.61 -12.54 -20.77
C ARG A 153 4.39 -13.79 -20.37
N SER A 154 3.81 -14.96 -20.56
CA SER A 154 4.51 -16.23 -20.44
C SER A 154 5.73 -16.20 -21.37
N ALA A 155 6.92 -16.09 -20.80
CA ALA A 155 8.14 -16.50 -21.46
C ALA A 155 8.35 -17.97 -21.11
N THR A 156 7.86 -18.84 -21.99
CA THR A 156 8.24 -20.24 -22.07
C THR A 156 9.74 -20.35 -22.27
N GLY A 157 10.41 -21.20 -21.48
CA GLY A 157 11.74 -21.68 -21.82
C GLY A 157 12.60 -21.98 -20.59
N PHE A 158 12.52 -23.20 -20.07
CA PHE A 158 13.72 -23.97 -19.73
C PHE A 158 13.37 -25.46 -19.65
N ALA A 159 13.86 -26.21 -20.64
CA ALA A 159 13.87 -27.66 -20.63
C ALA A 159 15.12 -28.13 -19.88
N VAL A 160 14.96 -29.03 -18.91
CA VAL A 160 16.07 -29.77 -18.31
C VAL A 160 16.10 -31.16 -18.96
N ARG A 161 17.19 -31.46 -19.66
CA ARG A 161 17.56 -32.82 -20.06
C ARG A 161 18.06 -33.57 -18.82
N ALA A 162 17.52 -34.76 -18.61
CA ALA A 162 18.01 -35.72 -17.63
C ALA A 162 19.39 -36.27 -18.06
N ALA A 163 20.27 -36.44 -17.08
CA ALA A 163 21.36 -37.41 -17.14
C ALA A 163 20.85 -38.75 -16.61
#